data_AF-A0A8D8TEW8-F1
#
_entry.id   AF-A0A8D8TEW8-F1
#
_cell.length_a   1.000
_cell.length_b   1.000
_cell.length_c   1.000
_cell.angle_alpha   90.00
_cell.angle_beta   90.00
_cell.angle_gamma   90.00
#
_symmetry.space_group_name_H-M   'P 1'
#
loop_
_entity.id
_entity.type
_entity.pdbx_description
1 polymer ?
#
loop_
_entity_poly.entity_id
_entity_poly.type
_entity_poly.pdbx_seq_one_letter_code
_entity_poly.pdbx_strand_id
1 'polypeptide(L)'
;MCRFHKTKSRRILVLKHSLSNHRGQHARMQIFVHTGQSKSTIPNEPLWNIVAWVDIFLEQRHLRCGSLEIPALFISSRGMVKAASKAVIAKWITTAFNEAGIIASAGSLRSAVNSDLSRANVPLDDILARANWRSSSTFLKHYCRHIEPPVNLLGANDLPLSFEPAM
;
A
#
# COMPACT_ATOMS: atom_id res chain seq x y z
N MET A 1 20.28 18.63 -30.02
CA MET A 1 18.94 19.22 -29.88
C MET A 1 17.93 18.14 -30.27
N CYS A 2 17.37 17.39 -29.32
CA CYS A 2 16.44 16.29 -29.61
C CYS A 2 15.10 16.58 -28.95
N ARG A 3 14.07 16.85 -29.76
CA ARG A 3 12.67 16.98 -29.33
C ARG A 3 12.10 15.57 -29.17
N PHE A 4 11.62 15.24 -27.98
CA PHE A 4 10.77 14.06 -27.76
C PHE A 4 9.33 14.49 -27.51
N HIS A 5 8.42 13.90 -28.29
CA HIS A 5 6.99 14.15 -28.24
C HIS A 5 6.37 13.72 -26.91
N LYS A 6 5.45 14.55 -26.40
CA LYS A 6 4.56 14.27 -25.28
C LYS A 6 3.46 13.31 -25.71
N THR A 7 3.31 12.18 -25.02
CA THR A 7 2.02 11.47 -24.92
C THR A 7 1.91 10.68 -23.62
N LYS A 8 0.85 10.99 -22.85
CA LYS A 8 0.03 10.21 -21.87
C LYS A 8 0.78 9.34 -20.85
N SER A 9 0.45 9.30 -19.56
CA SER A 9 -0.86 9.26 -18.94
C SER A 9 -0.66 9.51 -17.44
N ARG A 10 -1.30 10.52 -16.87
CA ARG A 10 -1.13 10.91 -15.46
C ARG A 10 -2.12 10.13 -14.58
N ARG A 11 -1.60 9.36 -13.62
CA ARG A 11 -2.39 8.84 -12.50
C ARG A 11 -2.13 9.73 -11.29
N ILE A 12 -3.12 10.52 -10.89
CA ILE A 12 -3.02 11.40 -9.73
C ILE A 12 -4.16 11.01 -8.78
N LEU A 13 -3.80 10.57 -7.57
CA LEU A 13 -4.73 10.51 -6.44
C LEU A 13 -4.88 11.95 -5.94
N VAL A 14 -5.98 12.62 -6.30
CA VAL A 14 -6.30 13.94 -5.78
C VAL A 14 -7.35 13.78 -4.68
N LEU A 15 -6.94 13.99 -3.43
CA LEU A 15 -7.86 14.24 -2.32
C LEU A 15 -8.22 15.73 -2.34
N LYS A 16 -9.38 16.09 -2.91
CA LYS A 16 -9.93 17.45 -2.76
C LYS A 16 -10.90 17.47 -1.58
N HIS A 17 -10.60 18.31 -0.59
CA HIS A 17 -11.59 18.75 0.38
C HIS A 17 -12.54 19.73 -0.33
N SER A 18 -13.82 19.37 -0.47
CA SER A 18 -14.87 20.32 -0.88
C SER A 18 -15.59 20.78 0.38
N LEU A 19 -15.35 22.03 0.77
CA LEU A 19 -16.18 22.71 1.77
C LEU A 19 -17.35 23.36 1.02
N SER A 20 -18.52 22.73 1.08
CA SER A 20 -19.78 23.37 0.69
C SER A 20 -20.50 23.81 1.96
N ASN A 21 -20.46 25.11 2.24
CA ASN A 21 -21.24 25.73 3.28
C ASN A 21 -22.66 25.96 2.77
N HIS A 22 -23.60 25.06 3.07
CA HIS A 22 -25.02 25.37 3.21
C HIS A 22 -25.74 24.21 3.92
N ARG A 23 -26.36 24.56 5.04
CA ARG A 23 -27.44 23.88 5.78
C ARG A 23 -27.81 22.46 5.32
N GLY A 24 -27.44 21.48 6.16
CA GLY A 24 -28.30 20.31 6.42
C GLY A 24 -28.28 19.17 5.41
N GLN A 25 -27.13 18.78 4.84
CA GLN A 25 -27.02 17.54 4.07
C GLN A 25 -25.80 16.71 4.47
N HIS A 26 -26.03 15.41 4.69
CA HIS A 26 -25.01 14.42 5.04
C HIS A 26 -23.82 14.51 4.08
N ALA A 27 -22.61 14.66 4.64
CA ALA A 27 -21.37 14.61 3.88
C ALA A 27 -21.20 13.20 3.29
N ARG A 28 -21.62 13.04 2.03
CA ARG A 28 -21.46 11.79 1.29
C ARG A 28 -20.03 11.74 0.77
N MET A 29 -19.18 10.98 1.44
CA MET A 29 -17.80 10.73 1.02
C MET A 29 -17.83 9.87 -0.24
N GLN A 30 -17.72 10.50 -1.42
CA GLN A 30 -17.65 9.78 -2.69
C GLN A 30 -16.19 9.43 -2.98
N ILE A 31 -15.88 8.13 -2.90
CA ILE A 31 -14.60 7.59 -3.37
C ILE A 31 -14.71 7.40 -4.88
N PHE A 32 -14.07 8.28 -5.65
CA PHE A 32 -13.92 8.07 -7.09
C PHE A 32 -12.64 7.27 -7.38
N VAL A 33 -12.81 5.98 -7.68
CA VAL A 33 -11.73 5.17 -8.26
C VAL A 33 -11.77 5.38 -9.77
N HIS A 34 -10.92 6.25 -10.29
CA HIS A 34 -10.75 6.34 -11.74
C HIS A 34 -9.90 5.15 -12.21
N THR A 35 -10.55 4.07 -12.63
CA THR A 35 -9.90 2.89 -13.23
C THR A 35 -9.37 3.27 -14.62
N GLY A 36 -8.16 3.82 -14.66
CA GLY A 36 -7.37 3.85 -15.88
C GLY A 36 -6.96 2.43 -16.22
N GLN A 37 -7.68 1.77 -17.13
CA GLN A 37 -7.41 0.41 -17.60
C GLN A 37 -5.94 0.27 -18.03
N SER A 38 -5.15 -0.33 -17.15
CA SER A 38 -4.04 -1.17 -17.56
C SER A 38 -4.60 -2.57 -17.53
N LYS A 39 -4.58 -3.28 -18.65
CA LYS A 39 -4.80 -4.73 -18.68
C LYS A 39 -3.62 -5.39 -17.97
N SER A 40 -3.50 -5.21 -16.65
CA SER A 40 -2.71 -6.10 -15.82
C SER A 40 -3.57 -7.32 -15.62
N THR A 41 -3.09 -8.46 -16.10
CA THR A 41 -3.56 -9.81 -15.80
C THR A 41 -3.41 -10.07 -14.31
N ILE A 42 -4.15 -9.34 -13.47
CA ILE A 42 -4.42 -9.79 -12.11
C ILE A 42 -5.50 -10.84 -12.33
N PRO A 43 -5.23 -12.12 -12.05
CA PRO A 43 -6.24 -13.15 -12.17
C PRO A 43 -7.46 -12.71 -11.35
N ASN A 44 -8.65 -13.18 -11.72
CA ASN A 44 -9.93 -12.87 -11.09
C ASN A 44 -10.04 -13.51 -9.68
N GLU A 45 -8.92 -13.54 -8.96
CA GLU A 45 -8.70 -14.10 -7.65
C GLU A 45 -9.12 -13.06 -6.61
N PRO A 46 -10.16 -13.36 -5.81
CA PRO A 46 -10.69 -12.41 -4.83
C PRO A 46 -9.63 -12.00 -3.79
N LEU A 47 -8.61 -12.84 -3.56
CA LEU A 47 -7.54 -12.59 -2.60
C LEU A 47 -6.75 -11.31 -2.91
N TRP A 48 -6.51 -10.99 -4.18
CA TRP A 48 -5.69 -9.84 -4.58
C TRP A 48 -6.52 -8.58 -4.92
N ASN A 49 -7.84 -8.67 -4.79
CA ASN A 49 -8.72 -7.54 -5.05
C ASN A 49 -8.85 -6.65 -3.82
N ILE A 50 -7.98 -5.65 -3.71
CA ILE A 50 -7.98 -4.70 -2.59
C ILE A 50 -9.30 -3.94 -2.43
N VAL A 51 -10.02 -3.67 -3.52
CA VAL A 51 -11.30 -2.94 -3.45
C VAL A 51 -12.34 -3.79 -2.72
N ALA A 52 -12.44 -5.08 -3.07
CA ALA A 52 -13.33 -6.01 -2.38
C ALA A 52 -13.01 -6.13 -0.89
N TRP A 53 -11.73 -6.17 -0.50
CA TRP A 53 -11.32 -6.19 0.90
C TRP A 53 -11.66 -4.90 1.64
N VAL A 54 -11.56 -3.73 0.98
CA VAL A 54 -11.97 -2.45 1.56
C VAL A 54 -13.48 -2.41 1.77
N ASP A 55 -14.28 -2.93 0.85
CA ASP A 55 -15.73 -2.99 0.99
C ASP A 55 -16.14 -3.86 2.19
N ILE A 56 -15.57 -5.07 2.31
CA ILE A 56 -15.76 -5.95 3.46
C ILE A 56 -15.35 -5.23 4.76
N PHE A 57 -14.20 -4.56 4.76
CA PHE A 57 -13.74 -3.81 5.93
C PHE A 57 -14.72 -2.69 6.33
N LEU A 58 -15.24 -1.94 5.36
CA LEU A 58 -16.19 -0.85 5.63
C LEU A 58 -17.52 -1.38 6.20
N GLU A 59 -18.00 -2.52 5.71
CA GLU A 59 -19.17 -3.20 6.26
C GLU A 59 -18.93 -3.65 7.71
N GLN A 60 -17.82 -4.35 7.98
CA GLN A 60 -17.48 -4.79 9.34
C GLN A 60 -17.28 -3.60 10.28
N ARG A 61 -16.67 -2.52 9.80
CA ARG A 61 -16.53 -1.27 10.54
C ARG A 61 -17.90 -0.67 10.88
N HIS A 62 -18.83 -0.63 9.93
CA HIS A 62 -20.17 -0.10 10.14
C HIS A 62 -20.92 -0.89 11.22
N LEU A 63 -20.93 -2.23 11.09
CA LEU A 63 -21.52 -3.12 12.10
C LEU A 63 -20.91 -2.91 13.49
N ARG A 64 -19.59 -2.69 13.54
CA ARG A 64 -18.88 -2.51 14.80
C ARG A 64 -19.14 -1.16 15.46
N CYS A 65 -19.25 -0.09 14.68
CA CYS A 65 -19.57 1.25 15.18
C CYS A 65 -21.03 1.35 15.64
N GLY A 66 -21.95 0.66 14.96
CA GLY A 66 -23.38 0.84 15.18
C GLY A 66 -23.78 2.30 14.93
N SER A 67 -24.33 2.95 15.96
CA SER A 67 -24.71 4.37 15.92
C SER A 67 -23.60 5.36 16.30
N LEU A 68 -22.41 4.88 16.67
CA LEU A 68 -21.31 5.76 17.08
C LEU A 68 -20.71 6.51 15.89
N GLU A 69 -20.70 7.84 15.96
CA GLU A 69 -20.08 8.70 14.97
C GLU A 69 -18.58 8.85 15.24
N ILE A 70 -17.78 7.95 14.66
CA ILE A 70 -16.32 8.01 14.72
C ILE A 70 -15.79 8.36 13.32
N PRO A 71 -15.09 9.49 13.12
CA PRO A 71 -14.61 9.90 11.80
C PRO A 71 -13.41 9.10 11.29
N ALA A 72 -12.67 8.43 12.18
CA ALA A 72 -11.50 7.64 11.82
C ALA A 72 -11.88 6.36 11.05
N LEU A 73 -11.20 6.08 9.94
CA LEU A 73 -11.43 4.87 9.15
C LEU A 73 -11.11 3.61 9.97
N PHE A 74 -9.96 3.59 10.64
CA PHE A 74 -9.56 2.47 11.49
C PHE A 74 -10.06 2.66 12.92
N ILE A 75 -10.73 1.63 13.45
CA ILE A 75 -11.31 1.60 14.79
C ILE A 75 -10.77 0.39 15.58
N SER A 76 -10.84 0.43 16.90
CA SER A 76 -10.48 -0.72 17.74
C SER A 76 -11.31 -1.96 17.40
N SER A 77 -10.62 -3.08 17.13
CA SER A 77 -11.29 -4.35 16.82
C SER A 77 -11.90 -5.01 18.07
N ARG A 78 -11.33 -4.76 19.26
CA ARG A 78 -11.76 -5.33 20.56
C ARG A 78 -12.04 -4.22 21.58
N GLY A 79 -12.85 -4.53 22.59
CA GLY A 79 -13.16 -3.62 23.70
C GLY A 79 -14.10 -2.47 23.33
N MET A 80 -13.95 -1.31 23.97
CA MET A 80 -14.75 -0.13 23.62
C MET A 80 -14.36 0.42 22.23
N VAL A 81 -15.35 0.78 21.41
CA VAL A 81 -15.12 1.30 20.06
C VAL A 81 -14.50 2.69 20.14
N LYS A 82 -13.33 2.86 19.54
CA LYS A 82 -12.63 4.13 19.43
C LYS A 82 -11.70 4.12 18.22
N ALA A 83 -11.21 5.28 17.81
CA ALA A 83 -10.20 5.36 16.76
C ALA A 83 -8.96 4.50 17.10
N ALA A 84 -8.48 3.73 16.14
CA ALA A 84 -7.26 2.96 16.30
C ALA A 84 -6.04 3.88 16.34
N SER A 85 -5.19 3.74 17.35
CA SER A 85 -3.94 4.50 17.42
C SER A 85 -2.91 3.99 16.42
N LYS A 86 -1.91 4.81 16.11
CA LYS A 86 -0.75 4.40 15.29
C LYS A 86 -0.09 3.12 15.81
N ALA A 87 0.03 2.98 17.13
CA ALA A 87 0.63 1.80 17.76
C ALA A 87 -0.23 0.54 17.55
N VAL A 88 -1.56 0.66 17.62
CA VAL A 88 -2.48 -0.45 17.36
C VAL A 88 -2.37 -0.91 15.90
N ILE A 89 -2.38 0.03 14.95
CA ILE A 89 -2.24 -0.29 13.52
C ILE A 89 -0.88 -0.93 13.23
N ALA A 90 0.20 -0.39 13.80
CA ALA A 90 1.54 -0.98 13.66
C ALA A 90 1.58 -2.41 14.19
N LYS A 91 0.91 -2.68 15.33
CA LYS A 91 0.81 -4.02 15.90
C LYS A 91 0.08 -4.98 14.95
N TRP A 92 -1.03 -4.58 14.34
CA TRP A 92 -1.74 -5.42 13.36
C TRP A 92 -0.85 -5.82 12.18
N ILE A 93 -0.10 -4.86 11.62
CA ILE A 93 0.81 -5.11 10.50
C ILE A 93 1.95 -6.05 10.92
N THR A 94 2.61 -5.78 12.05
CA THR A 94 3.70 -6.63 12.54
C THR A 94 3.20 -8.04 12.89
N THR A 95 1.99 -8.18 13.46
CA THR A 95 1.37 -9.49 13.70
C THR A 95 1.17 -10.26 12.39
N ALA A 96 0.61 -9.61 11.36
CA ALA A 96 0.43 -10.24 10.05
C ALA A 96 1.77 -10.64 9.41
N PHE A 97 2.82 -9.83 9.56
CA PHE A 97 4.16 -10.18 9.10
C PHE A 97 4.71 -11.41 9.85
N ASN A 98 4.59 -11.44 11.17
CA ASN A 98 5.05 -12.57 11.97
C ASN A 98 4.32 -13.88 11.61
N GLU A 99 3.00 -13.81 11.40
CA GLU A 99 2.19 -14.96 10.97
C GLU A 99 2.60 -15.45 9.58
N ALA A 100 3.07 -14.56 8.71
CA ALA A 100 3.63 -14.90 7.40
C ALA A 100 5.13 -15.30 7.44
N GLY A 101 5.76 -15.38 8.63
CA GLY A 101 7.19 -15.66 8.77
C GLY A 101 8.12 -14.53 8.33
N ILE A 102 7.60 -13.31 8.16
CA ILE A 102 8.34 -12.12 7.73
C ILE A 102 8.86 -11.35 8.95
N ILE A 103 10.18 -11.26 9.08
CA ILE A 103 10.83 -10.49 10.17
C ILE A 103 11.00 -9.03 9.72
N ALA A 104 9.96 -8.21 9.93
CA ALA A 104 9.99 -6.80 9.55
C ALA A 104 9.13 -5.90 10.47
N SER A 105 9.46 -4.62 10.50
CA SER A 105 8.62 -3.60 11.15
C SER A 105 7.48 -3.16 10.24
N ALA A 106 6.38 -2.65 10.80
CA ALA A 106 5.29 -2.07 10.03
C ALA A 106 5.74 -0.97 9.03
N GLY A 107 6.79 -0.21 9.38
CA GLY A 107 7.35 0.83 8.50
C GLY A 107 8.06 0.28 7.27
N SER A 108 8.46 -0.99 7.27
CA SER A 108 9.19 -1.63 6.18
C SER A 108 8.38 -1.75 4.89
N LEU A 109 7.04 -1.72 4.97
CA LEU A 109 6.16 -1.71 3.79
C LEU A 109 6.46 -0.50 2.88
N ARG A 110 6.62 0.68 3.47
CA ARG A 110 6.97 1.89 2.71
C ARG A 110 8.31 1.72 2.00
N SER A 111 9.25 1.04 2.64
CA SER A 111 10.54 0.76 2.03
C SER A 111 10.43 -0.21 0.87
N ALA A 112 9.78 -1.36 1.08
CA ALA A 112 9.58 -2.36 0.04
C ALA A 112 8.92 -1.78 -1.22
N VAL A 113 7.85 -1.01 -1.06
CA VAL A 113 7.14 -0.39 -2.19
C VAL A 113 8.02 0.59 -2.97
N ASN A 114 8.75 1.48 -2.28
CA ASN A 114 9.58 2.47 -2.97
C ASN A 114 10.81 1.83 -3.63
N SER A 115 11.40 0.82 -2.99
CA SER A 115 12.51 0.07 -3.60
C SER A 115 12.02 -0.75 -4.81
N ASP A 116 10.82 -1.31 -4.78
CA ASP A 116 10.21 -1.98 -5.94
C ASP A 116 9.97 -1.03 -7.12
N LEU A 117 9.40 0.16 -6.87
CA LEU A 117 9.24 1.18 -7.92
C LEU A 117 10.58 1.59 -8.54
N SER A 118 11.62 1.72 -7.71
CA SER A 118 12.98 2.00 -8.17
C SER A 118 13.51 0.89 -9.09
N ARG A 119 13.34 -0.38 -8.69
CA ARG A 119 13.76 -1.55 -9.50
C ARG A 119 12.97 -1.65 -10.81
N ALA A 120 11.71 -1.23 -10.80
CA ALA A 120 10.87 -1.16 -11.99
C ALA A 120 11.19 0.05 -12.90
N ASN A 121 12.26 0.79 -12.63
CA ASN A 121 12.69 1.97 -13.39
C ASN A 121 11.59 3.06 -13.53
N VAL A 122 10.74 3.20 -12.51
CA VAL A 122 9.76 4.29 -12.46
C VAL A 122 10.50 5.63 -12.31
N PRO A 123 10.14 6.68 -13.06
CA PRO A 123 10.79 7.98 -12.94
C PRO A 123 10.81 8.50 -11.50
N LEU A 124 11.94 9.07 -11.09
CA LEU A 124 12.13 9.55 -9.71
C LEU A 124 11.02 10.52 -9.28
N ASP A 125 10.66 11.47 -10.13
CA ASP A 125 9.58 12.44 -9.85
C ASP A 125 8.23 11.76 -9.56
N ASP A 126 7.92 10.65 -10.24
CA ASP A 126 6.70 9.88 -10.00
C ASP A 126 6.77 9.13 -8.66
N ILE A 127 7.94 8.60 -8.30
CA ILE A 127 8.16 7.96 -6.99
C ILE A 127 7.98 9.00 -5.88
N LEU A 128 8.59 10.18 -6.01
CA LEU A 128 8.47 11.25 -5.03
C LEU A 128 7.02 11.74 -4.90
N ALA A 129 6.31 11.90 -6.02
CA ALA A 129 4.90 12.29 -6.03
C ALA A 129 4.02 11.25 -5.32
N ARG A 130 4.21 9.95 -5.59
CA ARG A 130 3.44 8.86 -4.95
C ARG A 130 3.74 8.74 -3.46
N ALA A 131 5.00 8.92 -3.06
CA ALA A 131 5.41 8.87 -1.66
C ALA A 131 5.12 10.16 -0.90
N ASN A 132 4.62 11.20 -1.58
CA ASN A 132 4.42 12.53 -1.03
C ASN A 132 5.71 13.12 -0.42
N TRP A 133 6.83 12.99 -1.14
CA TRP A 133 8.11 13.63 -0.81
C TRP A 133 8.36 14.84 -1.68
N ARG A 134 8.86 15.93 -1.06
CA ARG A 134 9.21 17.16 -1.77
C ARG A 134 10.59 17.11 -2.42
N SER A 135 11.47 16.24 -1.92
CA SER A 135 12.86 16.14 -2.38
C SER A 135 13.32 14.69 -2.44
N SER A 136 14.32 14.45 -3.29
CA SER A 136 14.92 13.14 -3.48
C SER A 136 15.80 12.67 -2.31
N SER A 137 16.23 13.58 -1.42
CA SER A 137 17.20 13.25 -0.36
C SER A 137 16.71 12.14 0.56
N THR A 138 15.43 12.17 0.97
CA THR A 138 14.84 11.13 1.81
C THR A 138 14.78 9.79 1.08
N PHE A 139 14.37 9.79 -0.19
CA PHE A 139 14.32 8.59 -1.03
C PHE A 139 15.71 7.98 -1.20
N LEU A 140 16.68 8.76 -1.65
CA LEU A 140 18.04 8.29 -1.92
C LEU A 140 18.72 7.75 -0.66
N LYS A 141 18.53 8.41 0.49
CA LYS A 141 19.16 8.00 1.75
C LYS A 141 18.55 6.73 2.36
N HIS A 142 17.22 6.59 2.29
CA HIS A 142 16.52 5.58 3.10
C HIS A 142 15.86 4.46 2.27
N TYR A 143 15.63 4.66 0.98
CA TYR A 143 14.74 3.83 0.18
C TYR A 143 15.37 3.32 -1.13
N CYS A 144 16.34 4.05 -1.68
CA CYS A 144 17.12 3.65 -2.85
C CYS A 144 18.33 2.81 -2.42
N ARG A 145 18.09 1.62 -1.87
CA ARG A 145 19.16 0.69 -1.54
C ARG A 145 19.39 -0.26 -2.70
N HIS A 146 20.62 -0.26 -3.21
CA HIS A 146 21.07 -1.31 -4.12
C HIS A 146 21.21 -2.60 -3.30
N ILE A 147 20.38 -3.60 -3.60
CA ILE A 147 20.56 -4.94 -3.06
C ILE A 147 21.44 -5.63 -4.09
N GLU A 148 22.69 -5.90 -3.73
CA GLU A 148 23.51 -6.76 -4.58
C GLU A 148 22.80 -8.12 -4.67
N PRO A 149 22.64 -8.68 -5.90
CA PRO A 149 22.16 -10.03 -6.00
C PRO A 149 23.06 -10.91 -5.13
N PRO A 150 22.51 -11.95 -4.46
CA PRO A 150 23.35 -12.83 -3.66
C PRO A 150 24.51 -13.26 -4.55
N VAL A 151 25.74 -13.09 -4.06
CA VAL A 151 26.92 -13.60 -4.72
C VAL A 151 26.64 -15.07 -4.93
N ASN A 152 26.35 -15.46 -6.17
CA ASN A 152 26.50 -16.84 -6.59
C ASN A 152 27.98 -17.11 -6.35
N LEU A 153 28.29 -17.70 -5.19
CA LEU A 153 29.53 -18.40 -5.01
C LEU A 153 29.51 -19.45 -6.09
N LEU A 154 30.19 -19.16 -7.20
CA LEU A 154 30.45 -20.07 -8.29
C LEU A 154 31.08 -21.33 -7.66
N GLY A 155 30.25 -22.33 -7.37
CA GLY A 155 30.70 -23.55 -6.69
C GLY A 155 29.67 -24.39 -5.95
N ALA A 156 28.35 -24.21 -6.09
CA ALA A 156 27.38 -25.13 -5.52
C ALA A 156 26.46 -25.71 -6.62
N ASN A 157 27.00 -26.65 -7.39
CA ASN A 157 26.20 -27.56 -8.21
C ASN A 157 25.54 -28.68 -7.38
N ASP A 158 25.57 -28.62 -6.04
CA ASP A 158 25.07 -29.70 -5.18
C ASP A 158 24.11 -29.17 -4.11
N LEU A 159 22.90 -28.75 -4.48
CA LEU A 159 21.77 -28.80 -3.55
C LEU A 159 20.51 -29.26 -4.29
N PRO A 160 19.86 -30.36 -3.87
CA PRO A 160 18.69 -30.89 -4.55
C PRO A 160 17.51 -29.91 -4.44
N LEU A 161 16.97 -29.56 -5.60
CA LEU A 161 15.66 -28.93 -5.79
C LEU A 161 14.56 -29.93 -5.40
N SER A 162 14.33 -30.13 -4.11
CA SER A 162 13.06 -30.68 -3.64
C SER A 162 12.73 -30.15 -2.25
N PHE A 163 11.64 -29.38 -2.19
CA PHE A 163 10.96 -29.07 -0.95
C PHE A 163 9.97 -30.21 -0.71
N GLU A 164 10.38 -31.23 0.06
CA GLU A 164 9.45 -32.25 0.55
C GLU A 164 8.75 -31.71 1.79
N PRO A 165 7.40 -31.58 1.79
CA PRO A 165 6.67 -31.20 2.99
C PRO A 165 6.70 -32.36 4.00
N ALA A 166 7.03 -32.05 5.25
CA ALA A 166 6.94 -33.02 6.34
C ALA A 166 5.47 -33.45 6.55
N MET A 167 5.24 -34.77 6.59
CA MET A 167 3.99 -35.38 7.09
C MET A 167 3.85 -35.19 8.60
#